data_AF-A0A535T592-F1
#
_entry.id   AF-A0A535T592-F1
#
_cell.length_a   1.000
_cell.length_b   1.000
_cell.length_c   1.000
_cell.angle_alpha   90.00
_cell.angle_beta   90.00
_cell.angle_gamma   90.00
#
_symmetry.space_group_name_H-M   'P 1'
#
loop_
_entity.id
_entity.type
_entity.pdbx_description
1 polymer ?
#
loop_
_entity_poly.entity_id
_entity_poly.type
_entity_poly.pdbx_seq_one_letter_code
_entity_poly.pdbx_strand_id
1 'polypeptide(L)'
;MSSIQHWVGPRLPHWMARASGIALIVVGLSWPALTWPVPILATTGIAAGLPASLAAADALAQTPPMGWNGFNRFLRDVSEARVEAQARALVASGMQAAGYEYVNLDGGWDLLQRGPQGELQPDPAKFPHGIKPVADYVHSLGLKFGIYTSAGVTNCATHSAGSYGHFQQDAAAFASWGVDYVKLDWCRVPYRNYPGMSRQQVSRMLATEMGSAIATSGRAMVYDINFEADDTPWMWGAKVANMWRTGQDSQDRWWSMVFNFTHNVQHYSHAQPGAWNDPDMLEIGNGGMTAVEYQSEFSLWAEMAAPLIAGTDLTSMSDVTQNILTNKAVIAVDQDALGLQGRPVSNAGGHWVLVKPLTSGAVAVVLFNSTDRAAAISTTASQVGMARTYAYRMTDLWSHEESDTAGLISARVPAHGVAMYVVSGLASAN
;
A
#
# COMPACT_ATOMS: atom_id res chain seq x y z
N MET A 1 3.12 20.88 -47.61
CA MET A 1 4.45 20.42 -48.00
C MET A 1 4.90 19.40 -46.99
N SER A 2 4.98 18.15 -47.44
CA SER A 2 5.28 16.94 -46.69
C SER A 2 6.79 16.84 -46.44
N SER A 3 7.22 16.42 -45.25
CA SER A 3 8.46 15.66 -45.13
C SER A 3 8.24 14.44 -44.24
N ILE A 4 8.36 13.30 -44.90
CA ILE A 4 8.32 11.94 -44.40
C ILE A 4 9.77 11.58 -44.07
N GLN A 5 10.05 11.09 -42.86
CA GLN A 5 11.29 10.37 -42.58
C GLN A 5 10.96 8.93 -42.20
N HIS A 6 11.34 8.02 -43.12
CA HIS A 6 11.36 6.58 -42.93
C HIS A 6 12.48 6.21 -41.98
N TRP A 7 12.18 5.40 -40.96
CA TRP A 7 13.19 4.69 -40.18
C TRP A 7 13.06 3.18 -40.43
N VAL A 8 14.17 2.59 -40.89
CA VAL A 8 14.30 1.20 -41.32
C VAL A 8 14.78 0.38 -40.12
N GLY A 9 14.05 -0.67 -39.76
CA GLY A 9 14.41 -1.59 -38.68
C GLY A 9 15.53 -2.57 -39.04
N PRO A 10 16.30 -3.08 -38.07
CA PRO A 10 17.30 -4.12 -38.32
C PRO A 10 16.70 -5.53 -38.29
N ARG A 11 17.19 -6.34 -39.22
CA ARG A 11 16.84 -7.75 -39.49
C ARG A 11 17.46 -8.69 -38.45
N LEU A 12 16.68 -9.65 -37.97
CA LEU A 12 17.14 -10.82 -37.20
C LEU A 12 17.68 -11.90 -38.16
N PRO A 13 18.81 -12.59 -37.84
CA PRO A 13 19.22 -13.78 -38.55
C PRO A 13 18.67 -15.07 -37.91
N HIS A 14 18.10 -15.90 -38.77
CA HIS A 14 17.70 -17.28 -38.52
C HIS A 14 18.92 -18.21 -38.33
N TRP A 15 18.91 -19.03 -37.29
CA TRP A 15 19.59 -20.33 -37.32
C TRP A 15 18.78 -21.36 -36.51
N MET A 16 18.45 -22.45 -37.19
CA MET A 16 17.71 -23.60 -36.70
C MET A 16 18.63 -24.60 -36.00
N ALA A 17 18.09 -25.16 -34.91
CA ALA A 17 18.06 -26.58 -34.55
C ALA A 17 19.35 -27.42 -34.59
N ARG A 18 19.67 -28.01 -33.43
CA ARG A 18 19.99 -29.44 -33.28
C ARG A 18 19.88 -29.84 -31.81
N ALA A 19 18.79 -30.50 -31.46
CA ALA A 19 18.65 -31.27 -30.23
C ALA A 19 19.19 -32.68 -30.49
N SER A 20 20.12 -33.14 -29.67
CA SER A 20 20.57 -34.53 -29.63
C SER A 20 20.35 -35.05 -28.22
N GLY A 21 19.33 -35.92 -28.08
CA GLY A 21 19.07 -36.67 -26.87
C GLY A 21 20.13 -37.76 -26.66
N ILE A 22 20.59 -37.91 -25.42
CA ILE A 22 21.37 -39.05 -24.97
C ILE A 22 20.49 -39.80 -23.97
N ALA A 23 20.04 -40.99 -24.37
CA ALA A 23 19.38 -41.95 -23.51
C ALA A 23 20.46 -42.70 -22.70
N LEU A 24 20.39 -42.61 -21.38
CA LEU A 24 21.22 -43.39 -20.46
C LEU A 24 20.46 -44.66 -20.05
N ILE A 25 20.96 -45.80 -20.52
CA ILE A 25 20.51 -47.14 -20.14
C ILE A 25 21.10 -47.46 -18.77
N VAL A 26 20.26 -47.61 -17.75
CA VAL A 26 20.66 -48.14 -16.43
C VAL A 26 20.47 -49.65 -16.43
N VAL A 27 21.57 -50.39 -16.47
CA VAL A 27 21.59 -51.84 -16.26
C VAL A 27 21.63 -52.09 -14.75
N GLY A 28 20.57 -52.67 -14.21
CA GLY A 28 20.50 -53.12 -12.82
C GLY A 28 21.28 -54.43 -12.63
N LEU A 29 22.29 -54.41 -11.76
CA LEU A 29 22.94 -55.60 -11.23
C LEU A 29 22.90 -55.53 -9.70
N SER A 30 22.08 -56.37 -9.10
CA SER A 30 21.93 -56.55 -7.65
C SER A 30 22.88 -57.65 -7.17
N TRP A 31 23.86 -57.31 -6.32
CA TRP A 31 24.61 -58.27 -5.49
C TRP A 31 24.50 -57.88 -4.00
N PRO A 32 24.42 -58.86 -3.08
CA PRO A 32 24.25 -58.61 -1.66
C PRO A 32 25.62 -58.33 -1.01
N ALA A 33 25.75 -57.21 -0.30
CA ALA A 33 26.93 -56.92 0.50
C ALA A 33 26.64 -57.11 1.99
N LEU A 34 27.42 -58.01 2.59
CA LEU A 34 27.49 -58.34 4.00
C LEU A 34 27.61 -57.10 4.90
N THR A 35 26.82 -57.08 5.97
CA THR A 35 26.89 -56.10 7.05
C THR A 35 28.00 -56.45 8.03
N TRP A 36 28.97 -55.54 8.22
CA TRP A 36 29.88 -55.51 9.37
C TRP A 36 29.47 -54.33 10.27
N PRO A 37 29.47 -54.47 11.60
CA PRO A 37 29.05 -53.38 12.49
C PRO A 37 30.17 -52.32 12.58
N VAL A 38 29.85 -51.10 12.16
CA VAL A 38 30.68 -49.90 12.39
C VAL A 38 30.26 -49.30 13.74
N PRO A 39 31.20 -48.93 14.64
CA PRO A 39 30.87 -48.37 15.93
C PRO A 39 30.22 -46.98 15.78
N ILE A 40 29.07 -46.79 16.42
CA ILE A 40 28.34 -45.52 16.46
C ILE A 40 29.11 -44.55 17.35
N LEU A 41 29.89 -43.65 16.75
CA LEU A 41 30.27 -42.41 17.40
C LEU A 41 29.05 -41.49 17.41
N ALA A 42 28.55 -41.19 18.61
CA ALA A 42 27.52 -40.19 18.83
C ALA A 42 28.04 -38.82 18.39
N THR A 43 27.66 -38.39 17.20
CA THR A 43 27.71 -36.98 16.82
C THR A 43 26.49 -36.31 17.44
N THR A 44 26.71 -35.56 18.53
CA THR A 44 25.77 -34.51 18.94
C THR A 44 25.71 -33.49 17.81
N GLY A 45 24.81 -33.70 16.86
CA GLY A 45 24.45 -32.70 15.88
C GLY A 45 23.87 -31.51 16.61
N ILE A 46 24.67 -30.46 16.76
CA ILE A 46 24.12 -29.12 16.95
C ILE A 46 23.35 -28.85 15.66
N ALA A 47 22.05 -29.08 15.69
CA ALA A 47 21.15 -28.52 14.71
C ALA A 47 21.30 -27.00 14.84
N ALA A 48 22.14 -26.41 14.01
CA ALA A 48 22.13 -24.98 13.75
C ALA A 48 20.73 -24.69 13.20
N GLY A 49 19.82 -24.27 14.08
CA GLY A 49 18.55 -23.72 13.67
C GLY A 49 18.86 -22.61 12.68
N LEU A 50 18.35 -22.75 11.46
CA LEU A 50 18.27 -21.63 10.54
C LEU A 50 17.63 -20.46 11.32
N PRO A 51 18.22 -19.25 11.29
CA PRO A 51 17.62 -18.15 12.00
C PRO A 51 16.21 -17.93 11.45
N ALA A 52 15.23 -17.88 12.34
CA ALA A 52 13.82 -17.63 12.04
C ALA A 52 13.58 -16.17 11.59
N SER A 53 14.50 -15.57 10.81
CA SER A 53 14.58 -14.12 10.58
C SER A 53 14.47 -13.70 9.11
N LEU A 54 13.86 -14.51 8.24
CA LEU A 54 13.37 -14.03 6.93
C LEU A 54 11.86 -14.24 6.75
N ALA A 55 11.30 -15.32 7.30
CA ALA A 55 9.87 -15.59 7.20
C ALA A 55 8.97 -14.56 7.90
N ALA A 56 9.50 -13.78 8.86
CA ALA A 56 8.74 -12.73 9.56
C ALA A 56 8.64 -11.41 8.77
N ALA A 57 9.56 -11.14 7.83
CA ALA A 57 9.49 -9.99 6.94
C ALA A 57 8.59 -10.29 5.72
N ASP A 58 8.54 -11.55 5.28
CA ASP A 58 7.69 -12.05 4.18
C ASP A 58 6.18 -12.08 4.50
N ALA A 59 5.76 -11.66 5.71
CA ALA A 59 4.38 -11.71 6.18
C ALA A 59 3.75 -10.33 6.47
N LEU A 60 4.46 -9.23 6.26
CA LEU A 60 3.93 -7.88 6.48
C LEU A 60 3.05 -7.43 5.31
N ALA A 61 2.06 -6.57 5.61
CA ALA A 61 1.17 -5.93 4.63
C ALA A 61 0.58 -6.90 3.59
N GLN A 62 0.16 -8.10 3.99
CA GLN A 62 -0.46 -9.07 3.08
C GLN A 62 -1.79 -8.57 2.47
N THR A 63 -2.41 -7.60 3.14
CA THR A 63 -3.44 -6.70 2.60
C THR A 63 -2.94 -5.25 2.74
N PRO A 64 -3.53 -4.28 2.02
CA PRO A 64 -3.15 -2.88 2.14
C PRO A 64 -3.28 -2.42 3.60
N PRO A 65 -2.27 -1.73 4.18
CA PRO A 65 -2.37 -1.30 5.56
C PRO A 65 -3.48 -0.26 5.77
N MET A 66 -4.14 -0.35 6.92
CA MET A 66 -5.20 0.56 7.33
C MET A 66 -4.82 1.28 8.62
N GLY A 67 -5.03 2.59 8.67
CA GLY A 67 -4.58 3.37 9.82
C GLY A 67 -4.93 4.85 9.75
N TRP A 68 -4.17 5.65 10.48
CA TRP A 68 -4.34 7.09 10.56
C TRP A 68 -2.99 7.78 10.51
N ASN A 69 -2.95 8.94 9.85
CA ASN A 69 -1.83 9.86 9.86
C ASN A 69 -2.37 11.30 9.92
N GLY A 70 -1.90 12.08 10.89
CA GLY A 70 -2.44 13.42 11.15
C GLY A 70 -1.97 14.54 10.22
N PHE A 71 -1.06 14.29 9.27
CA PHE A 71 -0.41 15.36 8.51
C PHE A 71 -1.40 16.24 7.73
N ASN A 72 -2.38 15.65 7.04
CA ASN A 72 -3.34 16.43 6.24
C ASN A 72 -4.11 17.45 7.09
N ARG A 73 -4.41 17.09 8.34
CA ARG A 73 -5.16 17.95 9.25
C ARG A 73 -4.30 18.88 10.11
N PHE A 74 -3.23 18.34 10.68
CA PHE A 74 -2.44 19.02 11.71
C PHE A 74 -1.09 19.52 11.20
N LEU A 75 -0.69 19.13 9.98
CA LEU A 75 0.63 19.40 9.41
C LEU A 75 1.72 18.98 10.41
N ARG A 76 2.52 19.95 10.87
CA ARG A 76 3.65 19.76 11.79
C ARG A 76 3.29 19.98 13.27
N ASP A 77 2.01 20.24 13.57
CA ASP A 77 1.51 20.39 14.94
C ASP A 77 1.24 19.02 15.58
N VAL A 78 2.33 18.28 15.79
CA VAL A 78 2.34 16.95 16.39
C VAL A 78 2.83 17.02 17.83
N SER A 79 2.28 16.17 18.69
CA SER A 79 2.72 16.01 20.08
C SER A 79 2.29 14.65 20.61
N GLU A 80 2.93 14.20 21.69
CA GLU A 80 2.55 13.00 22.44
C GLU A 80 1.04 13.01 22.76
N ALA A 81 0.55 14.08 23.40
CA ALA A 81 -0.86 14.20 23.78
C ALA A 81 -1.83 14.11 22.58
N ARG A 82 -1.44 14.66 21.43
CA ARG A 82 -2.26 14.60 20.21
C ARG A 82 -2.30 13.17 19.66
N VAL A 83 -1.15 12.51 19.52
CA VAL A 83 -1.08 11.13 19.03
C VAL A 83 -1.91 10.20 19.91
N GLU A 84 -1.78 10.31 21.23
CA GLU A 84 -2.56 9.49 22.15
C GLU A 84 -4.07 9.76 22.07
N ALA A 85 -4.47 11.02 21.88
CA ALA A 85 -5.89 11.38 21.71
C ALA A 85 -6.48 10.78 20.43
N GLN A 86 -5.73 10.81 19.32
CA GLN A 86 -6.14 10.24 18.05
C GLN A 86 -6.19 8.71 18.13
N ALA A 87 -5.22 8.07 18.79
CA ALA A 87 -5.23 6.63 19.04
C ALA A 87 -6.47 6.18 19.85
N ARG A 88 -6.83 6.90 20.92
CA ARG A 88 -8.07 6.64 21.66
C ARG A 88 -9.32 6.82 20.79
N ALA A 89 -9.37 7.89 19.99
CA ALA A 89 -10.50 8.17 19.12
C ALA A 89 -10.66 7.11 18.01
N LEU A 90 -9.57 6.57 17.48
CA LEU A 90 -9.58 5.46 16.53
C LEU A 90 -10.25 4.22 17.12
N VAL A 91 -9.97 3.88 18.37
CA VAL A 91 -10.66 2.78 19.08
C VAL A 91 -12.12 3.13 19.35
N ALA A 92 -12.38 4.31 19.94
CA ALA A 92 -13.72 4.70 20.39
C ALA A 92 -14.73 4.87 19.24
N SER A 93 -14.27 5.28 18.06
CA SER A 93 -15.10 5.40 16.85
C SER A 93 -15.40 4.06 16.17
N GLY A 94 -14.83 2.95 16.65
CA GLY A 94 -14.98 1.64 16.02
C GLY A 94 -14.14 1.44 14.76
N MET A 95 -13.27 2.39 14.40
CA MET A 95 -12.33 2.23 13.28
C MET A 95 -11.38 1.05 13.52
N GLN A 96 -10.91 0.83 14.74
CA GLN A 96 -10.13 -0.37 15.06
C GLN A 96 -10.89 -1.66 14.72
N ALA A 97 -12.17 -1.72 15.08
CA ALA A 97 -13.03 -2.87 14.78
C ALA A 97 -13.42 -2.98 13.29
N ALA A 98 -13.15 -1.95 12.49
CA ALA A 98 -13.27 -1.96 11.04
C ALA A 98 -11.96 -2.36 10.34
N GLY A 99 -10.82 -2.41 11.06
CA GLY A 99 -9.53 -2.89 10.54
C GLY A 99 -8.38 -1.90 10.65
N TYR A 100 -8.64 -0.65 11.06
CA TYR A 100 -7.60 0.37 11.21
C TYR A 100 -6.69 0.02 12.39
N GLU A 101 -5.41 -0.22 12.15
CA GLU A 101 -4.48 -0.66 13.20
C GLU A 101 -3.26 0.27 13.36
N TYR A 102 -2.87 1.04 12.35
CA TYR A 102 -1.69 1.90 12.42
C TYR A 102 -2.02 3.32 12.88
N VAL A 103 -1.26 3.85 13.83
CA VAL A 103 -1.24 5.27 14.23
C VAL A 103 0.11 5.84 13.83
N ASN A 104 0.16 6.51 12.69
CA ASN A 104 1.40 6.97 12.06
C ASN A 104 1.69 8.42 12.43
N LEU A 105 2.82 8.64 13.11
CA LEU A 105 3.36 9.97 13.41
C LEU A 105 4.14 10.50 12.20
N ASP A 106 3.70 11.63 11.65
CA ASP A 106 4.35 12.28 10.51
C ASP A 106 5.40 13.33 10.94
N GLY A 107 5.95 14.08 9.98
CA GLY A 107 7.07 14.99 10.16
C GLY A 107 6.85 16.13 11.17
N GLY A 108 7.94 16.53 11.81
CA GLY A 108 7.96 17.61 12.81
C GLY A 108 8.00 17.10 14.26
N TRP A 109 8.26 15.82 14.48
CA TRP A 109 8.39 15.21 15.80
C TRP A 109 9.79 15.33 16.42
N ASP A 110 10.81 15.52 15.59
CA ASP A 110 12.23 15.54 15.96
C ASP A 110 12.89 16.91 15.74
N LEU A 111 14.00 17.12 16.44
CA LEU A 111 14.86 18.29 16.29
C LEU A 111 15.75 18.19 15.05
N LEU A 112 16.09 19.34 14.46
CA LEU A 112 17.07 19.43 13.37
C LEU A 112 18.46 18.92 13.80
N GLN A 113 18.85 19.24 15.04
CA GLN A 113 20.15 18.88 15.59
C GLN A 113 20.07 17.47 16.18
N ARG A 114 20.78 16.54 15.54
CA ARG A 114 21.07 15.22 16.10
C ARG A 114 21.92 15.36 17.36
N GLY A 115 21.82 14.38 18.24
CA GLY A 115 22.63 14.33 19.45
C GLY A 115 24.11 14.03 19.18
N PRO A 116 24.96 14.01 20.22
CA PRO A 116 26.40 13.93 20.07
C PRO A 116 26.90 12.60 19.48
N GLN A 117 26.09 11.54 19.48
CA GLN A 117 26.39 10.26 18.83
C GLN A 117 25.68 10.12 17.48
N GLY A 118 25.10 11.20 16.95
CA GLY A 118 24.39 11.21 15.68
C GLY A 118 22.95 10.69 15.75
N GLU A 119 22.41 10.49 16.95
CA GLU A 119 21.06 9.98 17.15
C GLU A 119 19.97 11.04 16.88
N LEU A 120 18.83 10.60 16.35
CA LEU A 120 17.62 11.41 16.27
C LEU A 120 17.16 11.82 17.67
N GLN A 121 16.69 13.05 17.80
CA GLN A 121 16.26 13.64 19.06
C GLN A 121 14.79 14.04 18.95
N PRO A 122 13.85 13.32 19.59
CA PRO A 122 12.47 13.79 19.70
C PRO A 122 12.44 15.20 20.30
N ASP A 123 11.60 16.09 19.77
CA ASP A 123 11.47 17.43 20.32
C ASP A 123 10.91 17.33 21.76
N PRO A 124 11.68 17.70 22.79
CA PRO A 124 11.28 17.52 24.19
C PRO A 124 10.08 18.40 24.59
N ALA A 125 9.75 19.44 23.82
CA ALA A 125 8.55 20.23 24.05
C ALA A 125 7.28 19.51 23.56
N LYS A 126 7.40 18.66 22.52
CA LYS A 126 6.30 17.92 21.91
C LYS A 126 6.16 16.50 22.46
N PHE A 127 7.30 15.87 22.76
CA PHE A 127 7.45 14.49 23.23
C PHE A 127 8.34 14.48 24.49
N PRO A 128 7.87 15.05 25.62
CA PRO A 128 8.65 15.20 26.84
C PRO A 128 9.13 13.86 27.43
N HIS A 129 8.47 12.76 27.09
CA HIS A 129 8.85 11.42 27.52
C HIS A 129 9.55 10.60 26.42
N GLY A 130 9.80 11.20 25.25
CA GLY A 130 10.33 10.52 24.07
C GLY A 130 9.28 9.68 23.33
N ILE A 131 9.71 8.98 22.27
CA ILE A 131 8.79 8.24 21.38
C ILE A 131 8.35 6.89 21.94
N LYS A 132 9.24 6.19 22.66
CA LYS A 132 8.93 4.85 23.19
C LYS A 132 7.66 4.83 24.06
N PRO A 133 7.46 5.75 25.03
CA PRO A 133 6.22 5.77 25.81
C PRO A 133 4.96 5.98 24.97
N VAL A 134 5.04 6.77 23.88
CA VAL A 134 3.91 6.96 22.96
C VAL A 134 3.59 5.66 22.20
N ALA A 135 4.62 4.97 21.71
CA ALA A 135 4.46 3.67 21.06
C ALA A 135 3.87 2.64 22.03
N ASP A 136 4.39 2.56 23.25
CA ASP A 136 3.87 1.66 24.30
C ASP A 136 2.40 1.98 24.64
N TYR A 137 2.02 3.26 24.67
CA TYR A 137 0.63 3.68 24.86
C TYR A 137 -0.27 3.21 23.71
N VAL A 138 0.14 3.44 22.46
CA VAL A 138 -0.58 2.98 21.26
C VAL A 138 -0.73 1.46 21.27
N HIS A 139 0.33 0.72 21.62
CA HIS A 139 0.29 -0.74 21.76
C HIS A 139 -0.68 -1.20 22.87
N SER A 140 -0.77 -0.46 23.97
CA SER A 140 -1.71 -0.78 25.07
C SER A 140 -3.18 -0.74 24.65
N LEU A 141 -3.49 -0.04 23.55
CA LEU A 141 -4.82 0.00 22.93
C LEU A 141 -5.04 -1.11 21.88
N GLY A 142 -4.06 -1.99 21.67
CA GLY A 142 -4.08 -3.00 20.62
C GLY A 142 -3.87 -2.44 19.21
N LEU A 143 -3.23 -1.28 19.10
CA LEU A 143 -2.85 -0.64 17.85
C LEU A 143 -1.34 -0.79 17.60
N LYS A 144 -0.90 -0.38 16.41
CA LYS A 144 0.49 -0.34 15.96
C LYS A 144 0.94 1.10 15.77
N PHE A 145 2.20 1.40 16.05
CA PHE A 145 2.73 2.75 15.99
C PHE A 145 3.65 2.95 14.79
N GLY A 146 3.43 4.00 14.00
CA GLY A 146 4.27 4.36 12.88
C GLY A 146 5.07 5.64 13.09
N ILE A 147 6.21 5.75 12.42
CA ILE A 147 7.08 6.93 12.46
C ILE A 147 7.51 7.37 11.07
N TYR A 148 7.79 8.66 10.93
CA TYR A 148 8.25 9.29 9.71
C TYR A 148 9.74 9.65 9.78
N THR A 149 10.45 9.49 8.66
CA THR A 149 11.77 10.05 8.40
C THR A 149 11.94 10.43 6.93
N SER A 150 13.12 10.93 6.53
CA SER A 150 13.46 11.28 5.15
C SER A 150 14.81 10.68 4.73
N ALA A 151 14.96 10.33 3.45
CA ALA A 151 16.20 9.87 2.86
C ALA A 151 17.23 11.00 2.67
N GLY A 152 16.86 12.25 2.93
CA GLY A 152 17.76 13.40 2.89
C GLY A 152 18.36 13.79 4.24
N VAL A 153 19.16 14.86 4.24
CA VAL A 153 19.87 15.35 5.43
C VAL A 153 18.94 16.03 6.46
N THR A 154 17.85 16.60 5.98
CA THR A 154 16.75 17.14 6.80
C THR A 154 15.45 16.68 6.17
N ASN A 155 14.43 16.42 6.97
CA ASN A 155 13.14 16.00 6.43
C ASN A 155 12.30 17.18 5.87
N CYS A 156 11.11 16.90 5.36
CA CYS A 156 10.25 17.90 4.73
C CYS A 156 9.67 18.94 5.71
N ALA A 157 9.75 18.70 7.02
CA ALA A 157 9.36 19.66 8.04
C ALA A 157 10.36 20.83 8.23
N THR A 158 11.45 20.84 7.46
CA THR A 158 12.50 21.89 7.35
C THR A 158 13.30 22.22 8.61
N HIS A 159 12.84 21.81 9.80
CA HIS A 159 13.46 22.03 11.11
C HIS A 159 13.71 20.73 11.87
N SER A 160 13.83 19.63 11.14
CA SER A 160 13.93 18.28 11.66
C SER A 160 14.95 17.49 10.84
N ALA A 161 15.65 16.56 11.49
CA ALA A 161 16.70 15.77 10.86
C ALA A 161 16.10 14.76 9.87
N GLY A 162 16.89 14.36 8.87
CA GLY A 162 16.58 13.20 8.03
C GLY A 162 17.62 12.10 8.26
N SER A 163 17.35 10.90 7.76
CA SER A 163 18.13 9.67 8.01
C SER A 163 19.32 9.47 7.07
N TYR A 164 19.60 10.40 6.15
CA TYR A 164 20.76 10.29 5.26
C TYR A 164 22.06 10.07 6.04
N GLY A 165 22.75 8.96 5.76
CA GLY A 165 24.00 8.57 6.44
C GLY A 165 23.83 7.92 7.82
N HIS A 166 22.59 7.79 8.31
CA HIS A 166 22.26 7.23 9.63
C HIS A 166 21.24 6.09 9.58
N PHE A 167 20.89 5.55 8.40
CA PHE A 167 19.82 4.56 8.24
C PHE A 167 19.88 3.38 9.22
N GLN A 168 21.05 2.75 9.40
CA GLN A 168 21.21 1.63 10.35
C GLN A 168 20.97 2.05 11.80
N GLN A 169 21.49 3.22 12.20
CA GLN A 169 21.35 3.76 13.55
C GLN A 169 19.89 4.13 13.82
N ASP A 170 19.25 4.82 12.88
CA ASP A 170 17.87 5.27 13.02
C ASP A 170 16.89 4.08 13.00
N ALA A 171 17.08 3.10 12.13
CA ALA A 171 16.26 1.88 12.14
C ALA A 171 16.39 1.08 13.46
N ALA A 172 17.60 1.00 14.02
CA ALA A 172 17.80 0.39 15.34
C ALA A 172 17.12 1.19 16.46
N ALA A 173 17.14 2.52 16.38
CA ALA A 173 16.41 3.37 17.32
C ALA A 173 14.89 3.15 17.22
N PHE A 174 14.34 3.12 16.00
CA PHE A 174 12.92 2.83 15.75
C PHE A 174 12.51 1.47 16.30
N ALA A 175 13.31 0.44 16.08
CA ALA A 175 13.09 -0.88 16.66
C ALA A 175 13.10 -0.85 18.20
N SER A 176 14.05 -0.12 18.80
CA SER A 176 14.15 0.02 20.27
C SER A 176 12.98 0.78 20.88
N TRP A 177 12.34 1.68 20.11
CA TRP A 177 11.17 2.43 20.53
C TRP A 177 9.86 1.66 20.32
N GLY A 178 9.89 0.52 19.63
CA GLY A 178 8.70 -0.27 19.35
C GLY A 178 7.91 0.18 18.12
N VAL A 179 8.55 0.87 17.16
CA VAL A 179 7.90 1.26 15.91
C VAL A 179 7.51 0.04 15.08
N ASP A 180 6.34 0.06 14.44
CA ASP A 180 5.76 -1.00 13.59
C ASP A 180 5.64 -0.60 12.12
N TYR A 181 5.78 0.69 11.81
CA TYR A 181 5.62 1.26 10.48
C TYR A 181 6.62 2.40 10.30
N VAL A 182 7.31 2.45 9.16
CA VAL A 182 8.23 3.54 8.82
C VAL A 182 7.86 4.14 7.47
N LYS A 183 7.54 5.44 7.46
CA LYS A 183 7.40 6.25 6.25
C LYS A 183 8.73 6.95 5.95
N LEU A 184 9.26 6.79 4.75
CA LEU A 184 10.49 7.45 4.28
C LEU A 184 10.20 8.43 3.14
N ASP A 185 10.46 9.69 3.40
CA ASP A 185 10.27 10.80 2.46
C ASP A 185 11.54 11.16 1.68
N TRP A 186 11.45 12.09 0.71
CA TRP A 186 12.51 12.40 -0.25
C TRP A 186 13.08 13.82 -0.20
N CYS A 187 12.72 14.61 0.83
CA CYS A 187 13.22 15.98 0.94
C CYS A 187 14.72 16.07 1.25
N ARG A 188 15.40 17.00 0.57
CA ARG A 188 16.82 17.38 0.78
C ARG A 188 17.80 16.23 0.65
N VAL A 189 17.54 15.30 -0.28
CA VAL A 189 18.52 14.29 -0.70
C VAL A 189 19.75 14.99 -1.32
N PRO A 190 20.98 14.70 -0.85
CA PRO A 190 22.19 15.35 -1.34
C PRO A 190 22.68 14.70 -2.64
N TYR A 191 21.89 14.80 -3.72
CA TYR A 191 22.19 14.20 -5.03
C TYR A 191 23.58 14.55 -5.59
N ARG A 192 24.14 15.71 -5.21
CA ARG A 192 25.48 16.13 -5.60
C ARG A 192 26.59 15.20 -5.09
N ASN A 193 26.32 14.38 -4.08
CA ASN A 193 27.26 13.39 -3.55
C ASN A 193 27.37 12.14 -4.43
N TYR A 194 26.55 12.01 -5.47
CA TYR A 194 26.46 10.84 -6.35
C TYR A 194 26.77 11.19 -7.81
N PRO A 195 28.00 11.66 -8.13
CA PRO A 195 28.36 12.01 -9.49
C PRO A 195 28.26 10.78 -10.42
N GLY A 196 27.56 10.95 -11.55
CA GLY A 196 27.38 9.88 -12.54
C GLY A 196 26.17 8.97 -12.31
N MET A 197 25.39 9.19 -11.25
CA MET A 197 24.11 8.50 -11.02
C MET A 197 22.92 9.40 -11.38
N SER A 198 21.88 8.82 -11.97
CA SER A 198 20.58 9.49 -12.12
C SER A 198 19.87 9.62 -10.77
N ARG A 199 18.89 10.54 -10.66
CA ARG A 199 18.04 10.66 -9.45
C ARG A 199 17.42 9.31 -9.08
N GLN A 200 16.81 8.62 -10.03
CA GLN A 200 16.24 7.27 -9.84
C GLN A 200 17.23 6.24 -9.30
N GLN A 201 18.49 6.27 -9.74
CA GLN A 201 19.51 5.35 -9.23
C GLN A 201 19.85 5.66 -7.76
N VAL A 202 19.97 6.93 -7.42
CA VAL A 202 20.17 7.38 -6.03
C VAL A 202 18.95 7.02 -5.19
N SER A 203 17.73 7.24 -5.72
CA SER A 203 16.50 7.00 -4.99
C SER A 203 16.34 5.53 -4.60
N ARG A 204 16.57 4.64 -5.57
CA ARG A 204 16.58 3.18 -5.35
C ARG A 204 17.62 2.75 -4.33
N MET A 205 18.82 3.30 -4.41
CA MET A 205 19.92 2.98 -3.50
C MET A 205 19.57 3.38 -2.06
N LEU A 206 19.14 4.62 -1.82
CA LEU A 206 18.78 5.09 -0.47
C LEU A 206 17.56 4.34 0.09
N ALA A 207 16.55 4.07 -0.74
CA ALA A 207 15.39 3.27 -0.33
C ALA A 207 15.82 1.84 0.08
N THR A 208 16.76 1.25 -0.65
CA THR A 208 17.33 -0.08 -0.34
C THR A 208 18.14 -0.06 0.96
N GLU A 209 18.92 1.00 1.20
CA GLU A 209 19.70 1.14 2.43
C GLU A 209 18.79 1.18 3.66
N MET A 210 17.73 2.01 3.64
CA MET A 210 16.77 2.05 4.74
C MET A 210 15.97 0.75 4.88
N GLY A 211 15.52 0.14 3.78
CA GLY A 211 14.83 -1.15 3.82
C GLY A 211 15.69 -2.26 4.42
N SER A 212 16.99 -2.28 4.08
CA SER A 212 17.96 -3.22 4.65
C SER A 212 18.22 -2.96 6.14
N ALA A 213 18.28 -1.69 6.53
CA ALA A 213 18.42 -1.29 7.93
C ALA A 213 17.20 -1.72 8.76
N ILE A 214 15.97 -1.53 8.24
CA ILE A 214 14.72 -2.02 8.84
C ILE A 214 14.76 -3.54 8.99
N ALA A 215 15.09 -4.27 7.92
CA ALA A 215 15.10 -5.73 7.91
C ALA A 215 16.11 -6.33 8.91
N THR A 216 17.21 -5.63 9.19
CA THR A 216 18.27 -6.07 10.12
C THR A 216 18.13 -5.50 11.53
N SER A 217 17.14 -4.64 11.78
CA SER A 217 16.91 -3.99 13.08
C SER A 217 16.46 -4.95 14.19
N GLY A 218 15.97 -6.14 13.82
CA GLY A 218 15.41 -7.12 14.75
C GLY A 218 13.93 -6.91 15.09
N ARG A 219 13.26 -5.92 14.49
CA ARG A 219 11.81 -5.69 14.60
C ARG A 219 11.17 -5.62 13.22
N ALA A 220 10.08 -6.34 13.04
CA ALA A 220 9.27 -6.26 11.82
C ALA A 220 8.58 -4.90 11.75
N MET A 221 8.84 -4.12 10.69
CA MET A 221 8.24 -2.82 10.46
C MET A 221 7.75 -2.74 9.02
N VAL A 222 6.49 -2.34 8.83
CA VAL A 222 5.95 -2.03 7.49
C VAL A 222 6.73 -0.83 6.95
N TYR A 223 7.21 -0.94 5.71
CA TYR A 223 8.03 0.10 5.11
C TYR A 223 7.31 0.76 3.93
N ASP A 224 7.16 2.08 4.03
CA ASP A 224 6.47 2.96 3.10
C ASP A 224 7.43 4.02 2.56
N ILE A 225 7.47 4.17 1.23
CA ILE A 225 8.40 5.07 0.53
C ILE A 225 7.66 6.12 -0.29
N ASN A 226 7.96 7.39 0.00
CA ASN A 226 7.28 8.55 -0.57
C ASN A 226 8.27 9.34 -1.43
N PHE A 227 8.14 9.24 -2.75
CA PHE A 227 9.03 9.91 -3.72
C PHE A 227 8.40 11.17 -4.33
N GLU A 228 9.25 11.96 -5.01
CA GLU A 228 8.80 12.85 -6.06
C GLU A 228 8.38 12.02 -7.31
N ALA A 229 7.29 12.40 -7.98
CA ALA A 229 6.55 11.58 -8.96
C ALA A 229 7.32 11.05 -10.19
N ASP A 230 8.58 11.44 -10.41
CA ASP A 230 9.40 11.02 -11.55
C ASP A 230 10.25 9.75 -11.29
N ASP A 231 10.20 9.17 -10.08
CA ASP A 231 11.03 8.01 -9.70
C ASP A 231 10.49 6.62 -10.09
N THR A 232 9.26 6.56 -10.63
CA THR A 232 8.60 5.33 -11.12
C THR A 232 8.62 4.15 -10.13
N PRO A 233 8.26 4.34 -8.85
CA PRO A 233 8.47 3.35 -7.79
C PRO A 233 7.72 2.03 -8.02
N TRP A 234 6.61 2.02 -8.74
CA TRP A 234 5.90 0.79 -9.13
C TRP A 234 6.77 -0.24 -9.87
N MET A 235 7.86 0.20 -10.53
CA MET A 235 8.78 -0.70 -11.23
C MET A 235 9.76 -1.44 -10.32
N TRP A 236 9.95 -0.99 -9.08
CA TRP A 236 11.06 -1.46 -8.24
C TRP A 236 10.79 -1.49 -6.73
N GLY A 237 9.80 -0.75 -6.25
CA GLY A 237 9.46 -0.58 -4.83
C GLY A 237 9.19 -1.89 -4.12
N ALA A 238 8.51 -2.83 -4.79
CA ALA A 238 8.21 -4.17 -4.26
C ALA A 238 9.45 -4.99 -3.85
N LYS A 239 10.66 -4.61 -4.30
CA LYS A 239 11.91 -5.28 -3.89
C LYS A 239 12.47 -4.76 -2.58
N VAL A 240 12.01 -3.60 -2.12
CA VAL A 240 12.63 -2.89 -1.00
C VAL A 240 11.65 -2.42 0.07
N ALA A 241 10.36 -2.28 -0.25
CA ALA A 241 9.33 -1.71 0.62
C ALA A 241 7.98 -2.42 0.44
N ASN A 242 7.07 -2.19 1.37
CA ASN A 242 5.72 -2.76 1.38
C ASN A 242 4.69 -1.91 0.64
N MET A 243 4.93 -0.60 0.50
CA MET A 243 4.15 0.25 -0.37
C MET A 243 4.97 1.44 -0.85
N TRP A 244 4.48 2.12 -1.87
CA TRP A 244 5.13 3.29 -2.43
C TRP A 244 4.12 4.29 -2.97
N ARG A 245 4.36 5.57 -2.69
CA ARG A 245 3.58 6.66 -3.27
C ARG A 245 3.70 6.66 -4.79
N THR A 246 2.57 6.72 -5.48
CA THR A 246 2.51 6.88 -6.94
C THR A 246 2.24 8.32 -7.34
N GLY A 247 1.38 9.00 -6.59
CA GLY A 247 0.87 10.33 -6.88
C GLY A 247 1.54 11.47 -6.10
N GLN A 248 0.93 12.65 -6.21
CA GLN A 248 1.31 13.83 -5.44
C GLN A 248 0.68 13.79 -4.05
N ASP A 249 1.12 14.69 -3.17
CA ASP A 249 0.46 14.87 -1.88
C ASP A 249 -1.00 15.24 -2.12
N SER A 250 -1.89 14.44 -1.53
CA SER A 250 -3.32 14.68 -1.55
C SER A 250 -3.62 16.04 -0.92
N GLN A 251 -4.56 16.73 -1.54
CA GLN A 251 -5.20 17.91 -0.99
C GLN A 251 -6.68 17.60 -0.91
N ASP A 252 -7.33 18.11 0.12
CA ASP A 252 -8.78 18.03 0.32
C ASP A 252 -9.55 18.88 -0.70
N ARG A 253 -9.47 18.45 -1.96
CA ARG A 253 -9.98 19.10 -3.17
C ARG A 253 -10.26 18.02 -4.20
N TRP A 254 -11.44 18.10 -4.82
CA TRP A 254 -11.88 17.13 -5.83
C TRP A 254 -10.86 16.86 -6.94
N TRP A 255 -10.24 17.92 -7.49
CA TRP A 255 -9.27 17.76 -8.58
C TRP A 255 -8.04 16.95 -8.14
N SER A 256 -7.62 17.07 -6.87
CA SER A 256 -6.46 16.37 -6.33
C SER A 256 -6.76 14.89 -6.17
N MET A 257 -7.94 14.56 -5.65
CA MET A 257 -8.40 13.17 -5.54
C MET A 257 -8.46 12.50 -6.92
N VAL A 258 -9.09 13.15 -7.91
CA VAL A 258 -9.16 12.62 -9.28
C VAL A 258 -7.77 12.49 -9.90
N PHE A 259 -6.87 13.44 -9.66
CA PHE A 259 -5.49 13.37 -10.15
C PHE A 259 -4.76 12.13 -9.58
N ASN A 260 -4.78 11.94 -8.26
CA ASN A 260 -4.10 10.81 -7.61
C ASN A 260 -4.72 9.48 -8.03
N PHE A 261 -6.05 9.38 -8.10
CA PHE A 261 -6.75 8.23 -8.65
C PHE A 261 -6.28 7.90 -10.08
N THR A 262 -6.35 8.87 -11.00
CA THR A 262 -6.04 8.63 -12.41
C THR A 262 -4.57 8.30 -12.67
N HIS A 263 -3.67 8.77 -11.80
CA HIS A 263 -2.26 8.39 -11.83
C HIS A 263 -2.07 6.95 -11.32
N ASN A 264 -2.57 6.65 -10.12
CA ASN A 264 -2.37 5.37 -9.45
C ASN A 264 -3.01 4.18 -10.19
N VAL A 265 -4.20 4.37 -10.76
CA VAL A 265 -4.97 3.29 -11.39
C VAL A 265 -4.25 2.65 -12.59
N GLN A 266 -3.28 3.35 -13.19
CA GLN A 266 -2.49 2.85 -14.33
C GLN A 266 -1.49 1.77 -13.92
N HIS A 267 -1.17 1.67 -12.63
CA HIS A 267 -0.13 0.79 -12.10
C HIS A 267 -0.68 -0.49 -11.45
N TYR A 268 -1.95 -0.82 -11.73
CA TYR A 268 -2.66 -1.95 -11.11
C TYR A 268 -1.91 -3.29 -11.16
N SER A 269 -1.12 -3.54 -12.21
CA SER A 269 -0.37 -4.79 -12.37
C SER A 269 0.84 -4.92 -11.44
N HIS A 270 1.16 -3.89 -10.66
CA HIS A 270 2.32 -3.86 -9.75
C HIS A 270 1.94 -4.05 -8.28
N ALA A 271 0.66 -3.93 -7.94
CA ALA A 271 0.17 -4.21 -6.59
C ALA A 271 -0.07 -5.71 -6.41
N GLN A 272 0.32 -6.23 -5.26
CA GLN A 272 0.18 -7.63 -4.85
C GLN A 272 0.31 -7.74 -3.32
N PRO A 273 -0.07 -8.88 -2.69
CA PRO A 273 0.18 -9.09 -1.27
C PRO A 273 1.62 -8.74 -0.85
N GLY A 274 1.73 -7.88 0.15
CA GLY A 274 3.01 -7.38 0.68
C GLY A 274 3.59 -6.16 -0.06
N ALA A 275 2.98 -5.69 -1.15
CA ALA A 275 3.54 -4.66 -2.03
C ALA A 275 2.44 -3.82 -2.73
N TRP A 276 2.18 -2.60 -2.26
CA TRP A 276 1.01 -1.79 -2.67
C TRP A 276 1.37 -0.47 -3.33
N ASN A 277 0.56 -0.07 -4.33
CA ASN A 277 0.60 1.29 -4.85
C ASN A 277 -0.17 2.22 -3.89
N ASP A 278 0.44 3.34 -3.51
CA ASP A 278 -0.14 4.32 -2.59
C ASP A 278 -0.53 5.64 -3.32
N PRO A 279 -1.83 5.90 -3.55
CA PRO A 279 -2.34 7.18 -4.06
C PRO A 279 -2.39 8.31 -2.99
N ASP A 280 -1.75 8.12 -1.84
CA ASP A 280 -1.70 8.99 -0.67
C ASP A 280 -2.90 8.87 0.28
N MET A 281 -2.78 9.52 1.44
CA MET A 281 -3.76 9.48 2.54
C MET A 281 -5.15 10.02 2.14
N LEU A 282 -6.17 9.50 2.81
CA LEU A 282 -7.58 9.86 2.64
C LEU A 282 -7.89 11.23 3.25
N GLU A 283 -8.58 12.10 2.49
CA GLU A 283 -8.99 13.44 2.93
C GLU A 283 -10.37 13.50 3.58
N ILE A 284 -11.01 12.35 3.75
CA ILE A 284 -12.37 12.17 4.24
C ILE A 284 -12.60 12.88 5.58
N GLY A 285 -13.45 13.91 5.55
CA GLY A 285 -13.84 14.69 6.73
C GLY A 285 -13.06 15.98 6.98
N ASN A 286 -12.11 16.35 6.11
CA ASN A 286 -11.33 17.58 6.27
C ASN A 286 -12.07 18.88 5.85
N GLY A 287 -13.19 18.74 5.13
CA GLY A 287 -14.18 19.80 4.88
C GLY A 287 -14.10 20.49 3.50
N GLY A 288 -13.15 20.13 2.67
CA GLY A 288 -12.89 20.67 1.33
C GLY A 288 -13.59 19.92 0.20
N MET A 289 -14.12 18.73 0.47
CA MET A 289 -14.97 17.96 -0.44
C MET A 289 -16.34 17.64 0.19
N THR A 290 -17.31 17.33 -0.66
CA THR A 290 -18.66 16.91 -0.26
C THR A 290 -18.68 15.45 0.21
N ALA A 291 -19.74 15.04 0.92
CA ALA A 291 -19.93 13.64 1.30
C ALA A 291 -19.94 12.67 0.09
N VAL A 292 -20.48 13.10 -1.05
CA VAL A 292 -20.50 12.31 -2.29
C VAL A 292 -19.08 12.12 -2.83
N GLU A 293 -18.27 13.17 -2.79
CA GLU A 293 -16.88 13.13 -3.25
C GLU A 293 -16.00 12.27 -2.32
N TYR A 294 -16.20 12.36 -1.00
CA TYR A 294 -15.52 11.49 -0.03
C TYR A 294 -15.95 10.02 -0.16
N GLN A 295 -17.22 9.75 -0.45
CA GLN A 295 -17.69 8.40 -0.74
C GLN A 295 -17.00 7.83 -2.00
N SER A 296 -16.80 8.67 -3.03
CA SER A 296 -16.03 8.33 -4.22
C SER A 296 -14.56 8.06 -3.90
N GLU A 297 -13.91 8.90 -3.11
CA GLU A 297 -12.51 8.70 -2.66
C GLU A 297 -12.35 7.33 -1.98
N PHE A 298 -13.18 7.05 -0.97
CA PHE A 298 -13.08 5.79 -0.21
C PHE A 298 -13.29 4.56 -1.10
N SER A 299 -14.27 4.62 -2.00
CA SER A 299 -14.57 3.52 -2.93
C SER A 299 -13.44 3.28 -3.92
N LEU A 300 -12.83 4.35 -4.45
CA LEU A 300 -11.75 4.25 -5.43
C LEU A 300 -10.45 3.74 -4.78
N TRP A 301 -10.12 4.20 -3.58
CA TRP A 301 -8.96 3.70 -2.84
C TRP A 301 -9.12 2.21 -2.53
N ALA A 302 -10.29 1.81 -2.02
CA ALA A 302 -10.59 0.41 -1.73
C ALA A 302 -10.57 -0.51 -2.97
N GLU A 303 -11.19 -0.05 -4.06
CA GLU A 303 -11.14 -0.77 -5.34
C GLU A 303 -9.70 -0.90 -5.85
N MET A 304 -8.86 0.11 -5.61
CA MET A 304 -7.45 0.08 -6.00
C MET A 304 -6.54 -0.73 -5.08
N ALA A 305 -7.05 -1.35 -4.00
CA ALA A 305 -6.21 -1.98 -2.98
C ALA A 305 -5.12 -1.01 -2.45
N ALA A 306 -5.51 0.25 -2.23
CA ALA A 306 -4.63 1.29 -1.72
C ALA A 306 -4.59 1.24 -0.18
N PRO A 307 -3.49 1.67 0.47
CA PRO A 307 -3.51 1.88 1.91
C PRO A 307 -4.66 2.81 2.33
N LEU A 308 -5.48 2.36 3.29
CA LEU A 308 -6.58 3.17 3.83
C LEU A 308 -6.10 3.92 5.07
N ILE A 309 -5.31 4.97 4.85
CA ILE A 309 -4.77 5.82 5.90
C ILE A 309 -5.62 7.10 6.02
N ALA A 310 -6.40 7.22 7.09
CA ALA A 310 -7.23 8.39 7.35
C ALA A 310 -6.37 9.62 7.71
N GLY A 311 -6.64 10.75 7.05
CA GLY A 311 -5.94 12.03 7.23
C GLY A 311 -6.62 13.06 8.14
N THR A 312 -7.73 12.71 8.79
CA THR A 312 -8.62 13.68 9.47
C THR A 312 -8.42 13.77 10.99
N ASP A 313 -9.14 14.68 11.66
CA ASP A 313 -9.22 14.70 13.13
C ASP A 313 -10.24 13.67 13.63
N LEU A 314 -9.75 12.54 14.13
CA LEU A 314 -10.60 11.45 14.62
C LEU A 314 -11.41 11.84 15.87
N THR A 315 -10.97 12.86 16.62
CA THR A 315 -11.63 13.29 17.85
C THR A 315 -12.90 14.11 17.59
N SER A 316 -13.10 14.56 16.34
CA SER A 316 -14.22 15.43 15.96
C SER A 316 -14.88 14.98 14.64
N MET A 317 -14.82 13.69 14.31
CA MET A 317 -15.49 13.18 13.12
C MET A 317 -17.00 13.39 13.19
N SER A 318 -17.59 13.78 12.07
CA SER A 318 -19.04 13.69 11.91
C SER A 318 -19.49 12.24 11.74
N ASP A 319 -20.77 11.95 11.99
CA ASP A 319 -21.35 10.63 11.72
C ASP A 319 -21.16 10.22 10.24
N VAL A 320 -21.22 11.18 9.32
CA VAL A 320 -20.98 10.93 7.89
C VAL A 320 -19.55 10.48 7.64
N THR A 321 -18.56 11.19 8.20
CA THR A 321 -17.14 10.83 8.12
C THR A 321 -16.88 9.45 8.69
N GLN A 322 -17.41 9.18 9.89
CA GLN A 322 -17.24 7.89 10.56
C GLN A 322 -17.90 6.76 9.76
N ASN A 323 -19.11 6.96 9.24
CA ASN A 323 -19.82 5.95 8.44
C ASN A 323 -19.09 5.63 7.14
N ILE A 324 -18.49 6.61 6.48
CA ILE A 324 -17.66 6.38 5.29
C ILE A 324 -16.44 5.55 5.66
N LEU A 325 -15.65 6.01 6.64
CA LEU A 325 -14.41 5.34 7.05
C LEU A 325 -14.62 3.96 7.67
N THR A 326 -15.81 3.65 8.18
CA THR A 326 -16.10 2.36 8.83
C THR A 326 -17.00 1.44 8.02
N ASN A 327 -17.26 1.75 6.74
CA ASN A 327 -18.06 0.89 5.87
C ASN A 327 -17.33 -0.44 5.59
N LYS A 328 -17.69 -1.48 6.35
CA LYS A 328 -17.09 -2.81 6.28
C LYS A 328 -17.26 -3.51 4.93
N ALA A 329 -18.31 -3.19 4.17
CA ALA A 329 -18.54 -3.78 2.86
C ALA A 329 -17.52 -3.27 1.83
N VAL A 330 -17.23 -1.97 1.86
CA VAL A 330 -16.19 -1.35 1.00
C VAL A 330 -14.79 -1.78 1.46
N ILE A 331 -14.53 -1.80 2.77
CA ILE A 331 -13.25 -2.28 3.34
C ILE A 331 -12.98 -3.74 2.96
N ALA A 332 -14.01 -4.60 2.91
CA ALA A 332 -13.83 -6.00 2.52
C ALA A 332 -13.34 -6.15 1.06
N VAL A 333 -13.66 -5.19 0.18
CA VAL A 333 -13.10 -5.17 -1.18
C VAL A 333 -11.62 -4.79 -1.14
N ASP A 334 -11.25 -3.77 -0.37
CA ASP A 334 -9.84 -3.37 -0.17
C ASP A 334 -8.99 -4.54 0.35
N GLN A 335 -9.48 -5.16 1.42
CA GLN A 335 -8.83 -6.21 2.19
C GLN A 335 -9.01 -7.62 1.62
N ASP A 336 -9.49 -7.78 0.39
CA ASP A 336 -9.62 -9.11 -0.22
C ASP A 336 -8.26 -9.79 -0.38
N ALA A 337 -8.16 -11.04 0.07
CA ALA A 337 -6.91 -11.79 0.17
C ALA A 337 -6.28 -12.14 -1.20
N LEU A 338 -7.01 -12.00 -2.30
CA LEU A 338 -6.44 -12.15 -3.64
C LEU A 338 -5.43 -11.03 -3.93
N GLY A 339 -5.57 -9.90 -3.23
CA GLY A 339 -4.61 -8.81 -3.25
C GLY A 339 -4.42 -8.15 -4.61
N LEU A 340 -5.45 -8.19 -5.47
CA LEU A 340 -5.42 -7.51 -6.75
C LEU A 340 -5.86 -6.05 -6.59
N GLN A 341 -5.13 -5.14 -7.20
CA GLN A 341 -5.64 -3.80 -7.45
C GLN A 341 -6.68 -3.83 -8.58
N GLY A 342 -7.80 -3.14 -8.37
CA GLY A 342 -8.82 -2.95 -9.39
C GLY A 342 -8.27 -2.20 -10.61
N ARG A 343 -8.68 -2.64 -11.79
CA ARG A 343 -8.19 -2.12 -13.07
C ARG A 343 -9.33 -1.46 -13.85
N PRO A 344 -9.05 -0.44 -14.68
CA PRO A 344 -10.07 0.16 -15.52
C PRO A 344 -10.42 -0.80 -16.68
N VAL A 345 -11.71 -0.93 -16.98
CA VAL A 345 -12.21 -1.59 -18.20
C VAL A 345 -12.82 -0.62 -19.19
N SER A 346 -13.22 0.57 -18.72
CA SER A 346 -13.69 1.67 -19.56
C SER A 346 -13.38 3.01 -18.90
N ASN A 347 -13.05 3.99 -19.74
CA ASN A 347 -13.04 5.42 -19.39
C ASN A 347 -13.52 6.19 -20.63
N ALA A 348 -14.74 6.69 -20.57
CA ALA A 348 -15.31 7.49 -21.65
C ALA A 348 -15.80 8.82 -21.09
N GLY A 349 -15.08 9.91 -21.40
CA GLY A 349 -15.50 11.27 -21.05
C GLY A 349 -15.58 11.55 -19.55
N GLY A 350 -14.78 10.87 -18.72
CA GLY A 350 -14.85 11.00 -17.25
C GLY A 350 -15.82 10.03 -16.58
N HIS A 351 -16.39 9.08 -17.33
CA HIS A 351 -17.16 7.97 -16.80
C HIS A 351 -16.30 6.71 -16.80
N TRP A 352 -15.97 6.25 -15.60
CA TRP A 352 -15.04 5.16 -15.37
C TRP A 352 -15.79 3.90 -14.94
N VAL A 353 -15.30 2.76 -15.43
CA VAL A 353 -15.68 1.44 -14.93
C VAL A 353 -14.41 0.73 -14.49
N LEU A 354 -14.35 0.34 -13.22
CA LEU A 354 -13.26 -0.47 -12.67
C LEU A 354 -13.78 -1.85 -12.28
N VAL A 355 -12.85 -2.80 -12.27
CA VAL A 355 -13.11 -4.18 -11.91
C VAL A 355 -11.99 -4.75 -11.04
N LYS A 356 -12.39 -5.47 -9.99
CA LYS A 356 -11.50 -6.23 -9.11
C LYS A 356 -12.10 -7.62 -8.83
N PRO A 357 -11.52 -8.70 -9.40
CA PRO A 357 -11.88 -10.06 -9.01
C PRO A 357 -11.59 -10.28 -7.52
N LEU A 358 -12.46 -11.02 -6.84
CA LEU A 358 -12.34 -11.30 -5.42
C LEU A 358 -12.07 -12.79 -5.17
N THR A 359 -11.52 -13.11 -4.00
CA THR A 359 -11.20 -14.48 -3.59
C THR A 359 -12.44 -15.41 -3.61
N SER A 360 -13.62 -14.85 -3.36
CA SER A 360 -14.90 -15.57 -3.38
C SER A 360 -15.34 -16.03 -4.77
N GLY A 361 -14.70 -15.56 -5.84
CA GLY A 361 -15.14 -15.72 -7.22
C GLY A 361 -16.18 -14.69 -7.66
N ALA A 362 -16.63 -13.80 -6.76
CA ALA A 362 -17.37 -12.60 -7.10
C ALA A 362 -16.43 -11.54 -7.71
N VAL A 363 -17.01 -10.47 -8.23
CA VAL A 363 -16.29 -9.36 -8.83
C VAL A 363 -16.79 -8.05 -8.22
N ALA A 364 -15.88 -7.25 -7.66
CA ALA A 364 -16.16 -5.86 -7.32
C ALA A 364 -16.16 -5.01 -8.60
N VAL A 365 -17.16 -4.14 -8.72
CA VAL A 365 -17.36 -3.25 -9.87
C VAL A 365 -17.65 -1.85 -9.38
N VAL A 366 -16.83 -0.89 -9.80
CA VAL A 366 -17.04 0.54 -9.55
C VAL A 366 -17.49 1.24 -10.81
N LEU A 367 -18.59 1.98 -10.73
CA LEU A 367 -19.07 2.92 -11.73
C LEU A 367 -18.84 4.34 -11.19
N PHE A 368 -17.82 5.02 -11.70
CA PHE A 368 -17.38 6.30 -11.17
C PHE A 368 -17.60 7.44 -12.16
N ASN A 369 -18.21 8.53 -11.68
CA ASN A 369 -18.48 9.71 -12.49
C ASN A 369 -17.60 10.88 -12.05
N SER A 370 -16.53 11.15 -12.80
CA SER A 370 -15.61 12.25 -12.49
C SER A 370 -16.11 13.62 -13.00
N THR A 371 -17.35 13.71 -13.50
CA THR A 371 -17.89 14.91 -14.17
C THR A 371 -18.91 15.66 -13.30
N ASP A 372 -19.18 16.92 -13.65
CA ASP A 372 -20.13 17.80 -12.95
C ASP A 372 -21.61 17.49 -13.24
N ARG A 373 -21.93 16.38 -13.95
CA ARG A 373 -23.32 16.04 -14.33
C ARG A 373 -23.61 14.59 -14.06
N ALA A 374 -24.79 14.32 -13.50
CA ALA A 374 -25.27 12.95 -13.31
C ALA A 374 -25.37 12.22 -14.65
N ALA A 375 -24.88 10.98 -14.70
CA ALA A 375 -24.83 10.16 -15.90
C ALA A 375 -25.25 8.72 -15.62
N ALA A 376 -25.81 8.06 -16.63
CA ALA A 376 -25.97 6.61 -16.60
C ALA A 376 -24.64 5.97 -17.01
N ILE A 377 -24.05 5.19 -16.12
CA ILE A 377 -22.81 4.44 -16.37
C ILE A 377 -23.18 2.96 -16.32
N SER A 378 -22.61 2.18 -17.23
CA SER A 378 -22.93 0.76 -17.31
C SER A 378 -21.79 -0.08 -17.88
N THR A 379 -21.82 -1.36 -17.55
CA THR A 379 -21.00 -2.42 -18.10
C THR A 379 -21.78 -3.72 -18.11
N THR A 380 -21.18 -4.82 -18.59
CA THR A 380 -21.80 -6.14 -18.58
C THR A 380 -20.97 -7.12 -17.77
N ALA A 381 -21.63 -8.16 -17.24
CA ALA A 381 -20.97 -9.29 -16.57
C ALA A 381 -19.82 -9.86 -17.41
N SER A 382 -19.98 -9.95 -18.73
CA SER A 382 -18.93 -10.39 -19.64
C SER A 382 -17.74 -9.43 -19.73
N GLN A 383 -17.98 -8.11 -19.76
CA GLN A 383 -16.91 -7.10 -19.82
C GLN A 383 -16.09 -7.06 -18.52
N VAL A 384 -16.73 -7.32 -17.38
CA VAL A 384 -16.05 -7.43 -16.07
C VAL A 384 -15.46 -8.82 -15.83
N GLY A 385 -15.44 -9.70 -16.84
CA GLY A 385 -14.73 -10.97 -16.80
C GLY A 385 -15.46 -12.11 -16.09
N MET A 386 -16.77 -11.98 -15.82
CA MET A 386 -17.56 -13.04 -15.21
C MET A 386 -17.96 -14.10 -16.24
N ALA A 387 -17.99 -15.36 -15.80
CA ALA A 387 -18.52 -16.46 -16.58
C ALA A 387 -20.03 -16.28 -16.81
N ARG A 388 -20.53 -16.76 -17.97
CA ARG A 388 -21.96 -16.68 -18.30
C ARG A 388 -22.78 -17.56 -17.37
N THR A 389 -23.72 -16.96 -16.66
CA THR A 389 -24.73 -17.65 -15.83
C THR A 389 -26.15 -17.29 -16.30
N TYR A 390 -27.17 -17.81 -15.60
CA TYR A 390 -28.57 -17.45 -15.84
C TYR A 390 -28.89 -16.01 -15.40
N ALA A 391 -28.38 -15.61 -14.24
CA ALA A 391 -28.51 -14.26 -13.67
C ALA A 391 -27.34 -13.98 -12.73
N TYR A 392 -27.19 -12.72 -12.31
CA TYR A 392 -26.18 -12.26 -11.37
C TYR A 392 -26.85 -11.47 -10.25
N ARG A 393 -26.39 -11.70 -9.02
CA ARG A 393 -26.72 -10.90 -7.85
C ARG A 393 -25.77 -9.71 -7.81
N MET A 394 -26.31 -8.51 -7.67
CA MET A 394 -25.58 -7.28 -7.41
C MET A 394 -25.92 -6.81 -6.00
N THR A 395 -24.90 -6.60 -5.17
CA THR A 395 -25.03 -5.98 -3.85
C THR A 395 -24.37 -4.61 -3.90
N ASP A 396 -25.15 -3.55 -3.68
CA ASP A 396 -24.63 -2.18 -3.56
C ASP A 396 -23.93 -2.03 -2.20
N LEU A 397 -22.66 -1.61 -2.20
CA LEU A 397 -21.85 -1.59 -0.96
C LEU A 397 -22.15 -0.37 -0.07
N TRP A 398 -22.89 0.61 -0.57
CA TRP A 398 -23.25 1.81 0.18
C TRP A 398 -24.69 1.78 0.68
N SER A 399 -25.65 1.30 -0.12
CA SER A 399 -27.02 1.12 0.34
C SER A 399 -27.27 -0.24 1.00
N HIS A 400 -26.38 -1.21 0.77
CA HIS A 400 -26.55 -2.62 1.15
C HIS A 400 -27.76 -3.30 0.51
N GLU A 401 -28.34 -2.69 -0.53
CA GLU A 401 -29.44 -3.27 -1.27
C GLU A 401 -28.94 -4.33 -2.26
N GLU A 402 -29.71 -5.41 -2.39
CA GLU A 402 -29.48 -6.46 -3.36
C GLU A 402 -30.45 -6.35 -4.54
N SER A 403 -29.95 -6.67 -5.73
CA SER A 403 -30.77 -6.79 -6.94
C SER A 403 -30.25 -7.90 -7.84
N ASP A 404 -31.11 -8.39 -8.74
CA ASP A 404 -30.74 -9.38 -9.76
C ASP A 404 -30.71 -8.74 -11.14
N THR A 405 -29.75 -9.16 -11.96
CA THR A 405 -29.63 -8.74 -13.35
C THR A 405 -29.36 -9.93 -14.27
N ALA A 406 -29.84 -9.84 -15.52
CA ALA A 406 -29.48 -10.77 -16.59
C ALA A 406 -28.06 -10.51 -17.16
N GLY A 407 -27.31 -9.58 -16.55
CA GLY A 407 -25.90 -9.32 -16.87
C GLY A 407 -25.57 -7.87 -17.21
N LEU A 408 -26.54 -6.95 -17.20
CA LEU A 408 -26.26 -5.51 -17.25
C LEU A 408 -26.01 -5.00 -15.83
N ILE A 409 -24.85 -4.37 -15.63
CA ILE A 409 -24.47 -3.72 -14.37
C ILE A 409 -24.52 -2.22 -14.64
N SER A 410 -25.45 -1.49 -14.03
CA SER A 410 -25.67 -0.08 -14.36
C SER A 410 -26.23 0.71 -13.20
N ALA A 411 -25.88 1.98 -13.14
CA ALA A 411 -26.44 2.94 -12.18
C ALA A 411 -26.56 4.33 -12.82
N ARG A 412 -27.49 5.14 -12.30
CA ARG A 412 -27.47 6.59 -12.53
C ARG A 412 -26.61 7.23 -11.44
N VAL A 413 -25.36 7.51 -11.78
CA VAL A 413 -24.35 8.02 -10.86
C VAL A 413 -24.42 9.56 -10.81
N PRO A 414 -24.54 10.19 -9.63
CA PRO A 414 -24.57 11.65 -9.53
C PRO A 414 -23.25 12.26 -10.00
N ALA A 415 -23.23 13.59 -10.17
CA ALA A 415 -21.98 14.31 -10.39
C ALA A 415 -21.00 13.98 -9.25
N HIS A 416 -19.74 13.70 -9.61
CA HIS A 416 -18.68 13.33 -8.66
C HIS A 416 -18.95 12.07 -7.82
N GLY A 417 -20.00 11.32 -8.16
CA GLY A 417 -20.43 10.17 -7.40
C GLY A 417 -19.84 8.85 -7.87
N VAL A 418 -20.15 7.84 -7.08
CA VAL A 418 -19.78 6.45 -7.31
C VAL A 418 -20.97 5.53 -7.06
N ALA A 419 -21.07 4.45 -7.82
CA ALA A 419 -21.81 3.27 -7.43
C ALA A 419 -20.81 2.10 -7.36
N MET A 420 -20.79 1.38 -6.25
CA MET A 420 -19.85 0.30 -6.01
C MET A 420 -20.63 -0.96 -5.67
N TYR A 421 -20.37 -2.03 -6.42
CA TYR A 421 -21.08 -3.29 -6.30
C TYR A 421 -20.12 -4.44 -6.04
N VAL A 422 -20.58 -5.45 -5.32
CA VAL A 422 -20.08 -6.82 -5.47
C VAL A 422 -21.09 -7.61 -6.30
N VAL A 423 -20.60 -8.27 -7.34
CA VAL A 423 -21.42 -9.03 -8.29
C VAL A 423 -21.04 -10.49 -8.27
N SER A 424 -22.01 -11.38 -8.05
CA SER A 424 -21.81 -12.83 -8.02
C SER A 424 -22.77 -13.53 -8.98
N GLY A 425 -22.29 -14.57 -9.66
CA GLY A 425 -23.13 -15.40 -10.52
C GLY A 425 -24.13 -16.23 -9.71
N LEU A 426 -25.40 -16.22 -10.10
CA LEU A 426 -26.41 -17.12 -9.55
C LEU A 426 -26.35 -18.47 -10.28
N ALA A 427 -26.24 -19.54 -9.51
CA ALA A 427 -26.46 -20.88 -10.02
C ALA A 427 -27.93 -21.03 -10.44
N SER A 428 -28.19 -21.84 -11.47
CA SER A 428 -29.55 -22.23 -11.84
C SER A 428 -30.24 -22.85 -10.63
N ALA A 429 -31.46 -22.41 -10.30
CA ALA A 429 -32.31 -23.19 -9.41
C ALA A 429 -32.61 -24.52 -10.12
N ASN A 430 -32.15 -25.63 -9.54
CA ASN A 430 -32.43 -26.98 -10.06
C ASN A 430 -33.92 -27.29 -10.02
#